data_AF-A0A4Z0QSV8-F1
#
_entry.id   AF-A0A4Z0QSV8-F1
#
_cell.length_a   1.000
_cell.length_b   1.000
_cell.length_c   1.000
_cell.angle_alpha   90.00
_cell.angle_beta   90.00
_cell.angle_gamma   90.00
#
_symmetry.space_group_name_H-M   'P 1'
#
loop_
_entity.id
_entity.type
_entity.pdbx_description
1 polymer ?
#
loop_
_entity_poly.entity_id
_entity_poly.type
_entity_poly.pdbx_seq_one_letter_code
_entity_poly.pdbx_strand_id
1 'polypeptide(L)' 'GILKREKYYGYKFTSREHLVQAISDYIFYYNYRRLQRRLYIMTPMEFYMQYVKAA' A
#
# COMPACT_ATOMS: atom_id res chain seq x y z
N GLY A 1 0.24 11.41 -7.68
CA GLY A 1 -0.17 10.37 -6.72
C GLY A 1 1.02 9.55 -6.28
N ILE A 2 1.03 9.04 -5.04
CA ILE A 2 2.16 8.30 -4.43
C ILE A 2 2.47 7.02 -5.22
N LEU A 3 1.45 6.21 -5.52
CA LEU A 3 1.58 4.99 -6.33
C LEU A 3 2.24 5.25 -7.69
N LYS A 4 1.85 6.31 -8.41
CA LYS A 4 2.45 6.63 -9.71
C LYS A 4 3.95 6.90 -9.59
N ARG A 5 4.35 7.65 -8.56
CA ARG A 5 5.76 7.98 -8.32
C ARG A 5 6.57 6.76 -7.90
N GLU A 6 6.01 5.89 -7.07
CA GLU A 6 6.72 4.74 -6.48
C GLU A 6 6.71 3.48 -7.37
N LYS A 7 5.74 3.34 -8.31
CA LYS A 7 5.58 2.11 -9.11
C LYS A 7 5.37 2.31 -10.61
N TYR A 8 4.99 3.49 -11.09
CA TYR A 8 4.58 3.68 -12.49
C TYR A 8 5.57 4.52 -13.30
N TYR A 9 6.00 5.67 -12.79
CA TYR A 9 6.94 6.54 -13.49
C TYR A 9 8.30 5.86 -13.64
N GLY A 10 8.84 5.87 -14.87
CA GLY A 10 10.09 5.19 -15.21
C GLY A 10 9.95 3.68 -15.44
N TYR A 11 8.76 3.11 -15.27
CA TYR A 11 8.49 1.70 -15.51
C TYR A 11 7.58 1.51 -16.73
N LYS A 12 7.94 0.59 -17.63
CA LYS A 12 7.10 0.21 -18.76
C LYS A 12 6.45 -1.14 -18.48
N PHE A 13 5.13 -1.14 -18.31
CA PHE A 13 4.35 -2.36 -18.26
C PHE A 13 4.13 -2.88 -19.68
N THR A 14 4.47 -4.14 -19.92
CA THR A 14 4.36 -4.82 -21.22
C THR A 14 3.10 -5.67 -21.33
N SER A 15 2.38 -5.90 -20.22
CA SER A 15 1.10 -6.60 -20.19
C SER A 15 0.16 -5.98 -19.18
N ARG A 16 -1.15 -6.15 -19.41
CA ARG A 16 -2.20 -5.71 -18.49
C ARG A 16 -2.12 -6.47 -17.18
N GLU A 17 -1.85 -7.76 -17.25
CA GLU A 17 -1.76 -8.68 -16.12
C GLU A 17 -0.66 -8.22 -15.16
N HIS A 18 0.49 -7.82 -15.70
CA HIS A 18 1.60 -7.31 -14.90
C HIS A 18 1.26 -5.97 -14.22
N LEU A 19 0.58 -5.07 -14.94
CA LEU A 19 0.12 -3.81 -14.34
C LEU A 19 -0.86 -4.06 -13.18
N VAL A 20 -1.82 -4.97 -13.38
CA VAL A 20 -2.80 -5.34 -12.35
C VAL A 20 -2.09 -5.94 -11.14
N GLN A 21 -1.15 -6.86 -11.35
CA GLN A 21 -0.39 -7.47 -10.25
C GLN A 21 0.40 -6.41 -9.48
N ALA A 22 1.10 -5.51 -10.17
CA ALA A 22 1.88 -4.46 -9.52
C ALA A 22 1.01 -3.50 -8.69
N ILE A 23 -0.22 -3.22 -9.13
CA ILE A 23 -1.19 -2.43 -8.37
C ILE A 23 -1.67 -3.20 -7.13
N SER A 24 -2.03 -4.48 -7.28
CA SER A 24 -2.47 -5.34 -6.18
C SER A 24 -1.39 -5.48 -5.10
N ASP A 25 -0.15 -5.73 -5.52
CA ASP A 25 1.01 -5.82 -4.63
C ASP A 25 1.26 -4.50 -3.89
N TYR A 26 1.06 -3.37 -4.57
CA TYR A 26 1.21 -2.06 -3.94
C TYR A 26 0.13 -1.80 -2.90
N ILE A 27 -1.13 -2.14 -3.18
CA ILE A 27 -2.23 -2.02 -2.22
C ILE A 27 -1.94 -2.88 -0.98
N PHE A 28 -1.52 -4.13 -1.19
CA PHE A 28 -1.15 -5.02 -0.10
C PHE A 28 0.00 -4.45 0.75
N TYR A 29 1.08 -4.01 0.09
CA TYR A 29 2.20 -3.35 0.76
C TYR A 29 1.75 -2.13 1.56
N TYR A 30 0.92 -1.26 0.97
CA TYR A 30 0.47 -0.03 1.60
C TYR A 30 -0.35 -0.31 2.85
N ASN A 31 -1.24 -1.31 2.81
CA ASN A 31 -2.16 -1.62 3.90
C ASN A 31 -1.50 -2.43 5.03
N TYR A 32 -0.61 -3.36 4.69
CA TYR A 32 -0.12 -4.37 5.64
C TYR A 32 1.38 -4.27 5.96
N ARG A 33 2.16 -3.47 5.22
CA ARG A 33 3.62 -3.41 5.39
C ARG A 33 4.18 -2.00 5.52
N ARG A 34 3.47 -0.98 5.04
CA ARG A 34 3.94 0.41 5.09
C ARG A 34 3.67 1.04 6.44
N LEU A 35 4.72 1.20 7.25
CA LEU A 35 4.64 1.94 8.51
C LEU A 35 4.42 3.43 8.25
N GLN A 36 3.49 4.04 8.98
CA GLN A 36 3.16 5.45 8.84
C GLN A 36 3.35 6.18 10.17
N ARG A 37 4.18 7.24 10.17
CA ARG A 37 4.44 8.05 11.38
C ARG A 37 3.16 8.66 11.97
N ARG A 38 2.20 9.03 11.13
CA ARG A 38 0.89 9.55 11.55
C ARG A 38 0.00 8.51 12.22
N LEU A 39 0.30 7.23 12.01
CA LEU A 39 -0.37 6.09 12.66
C LEU A 39 0.52 5.52 13.76
N TYR A 40 1.26 6.37 14.49
CA TYR A 40 2.17 5.92 15.56
C TYR A 40 3.17 4.84 15.11
N ILE A 41 3.68 4.95 13.88
CA ILE A 41 4.61 3.97 13.30
C ILE A 41 3.97 2.59 13.16
N MET A 42 2.67 2.55 12.83
CA MET A 42 1.96 1.33 12.47
C MET A 42 1.58 1.32 11.00
N THR A 43 1.25 0.13 10.50
CA THR A 43 0.57 -0.03 9.22
C THR A 43 -0.92 0.36 9.35
N PRO A 44 -1.58 0.75 8.25
CA PRO A 44 -3.01 1.04 8.25
C PRO A 44 -3.86 -0.06 8.88
N MET A 45 -3.56 -1.33 8.58
CA MET A 45 -4.33 -2.45 9.11
C MET A 45 -4.09 -2.70 10.60
N GLU A 46 -2.87 -2.54 11.09
CA GLU A 46 -2.59 -2.62 12.54
C GLU A 46 -3.34 -1.53 13.32
N PHE A 47 -3.34 -0.30 12.79
CA PHE A 47 -4.08 0.80 13.39
C PHE A 47 -5.59 0.52 13.41
N TYR A 48 -6.14 0.02 12.30
CA TYR A 48 -7.55 -0.40 12.22
C TYR A 48 -7.90 -1.48 13.25
N MET A 49 -7.05 -2.50 13.39
CA MET A 49 -7.26 -3.57 14.38
C MET A 49 -7.25 -3.04 15.82
N GLN A 50 -6.42 -2.05 16.14
CA GLN A 50 -6.43 -1.40 17.45
C GLN A 50 -7.70 -0.58 17.66
N TYR A 51 -8.12 0.18 16.65
CA TYR A 51 -9.36 0.96 16.70
C TYR A 51 -10.57 0.06 16.96
N VAL A 52 -10.71 -1.05 16.23
CA VAL A 52 -11.81 -2.01 16.40
C VAL A 52 -11.79 -2.68 17.77
N LYS A 53 -10.61 -2.94 18.35
CA LYS A 53 -10.51 -3.51 19.71
C LYS A 53 -10.92 -2.54 20.82
N ALA A 54 -10.79 -1.23 20.57
CA ALA A 54 -11.11 -0.19 21.52
C ALA A 54 -12.56 0.30 21.43
N ALA A 55 -13.26 -0.03 20.33
CA ALA A 55 -14.67 0.25 20.10
C ALA A 55 -15.56 -0.83 20.74
#